data_AF-A0A1U7W7R3-F1
#
_entry.id   AF-A0A1U7W7R3-F1
#
_cell.length_a   1.000
_cell.length_b   1.000
_cell.length_c   1.000
_cell.angle_alpha   90.00
_cell.angle_beta   90.00
_cell.angle_gamma   90.00
#
_symmetry.space_group_name_H-M   'P 1'
#
loop_
_entity.id
_entity.type
_entity.pdbx_description
1 polymer ?
#
loop_
_entity_poly.entity_id
_entity_poly.type
_entity_poly.pdbx_seq_one_letter_code
_entity_poly.pdbx_strand_id
1 'polypeptide(L)'
;MEKKEIFRKVKILEQSLRNMQGLGGQVTMAYKDLCLFPDVQLPIRFKMRKFDSYDGHRDPVVHLRGFCSKMRGADRRDELLMAYFSQSLSGAALEWYTRQDNSRWCTWDDLAQAFAQHFQFNIEIVPDCLSLTKMEKKPSESFREYGFRLREQATRVDPQ
;
A
#
# COMPACT_ATOMS: atom_id res chain seq x y z
N MET A 1 -38.23 -47.62 -14.48
CA MET A 1 -36.85 -47.36 -14.98
C MET A 1 -36.31 -46.01 -14.51
N GLU A 2 -37.14 -44.97 -14.36
CA GLU A 2 -36.71 -43.61 -13.96
C GLU A 2 -35.98 -43.50 -12.61
N LYS A 3 -36.42 -44.22 -11.56
CA LYS A 3 -35.73 -44.16 -10.25
C LYS A 3 -34.26 -44.58 -10.32
N LYS A 4 -33.91 -45.56 -11.16
CA LYS A 4 -32.51 -46.00 -11.35
C LYS A 4 -31.68 -44.93 -12.06
N GLU A 5 -32.28 -44.23 -13.01
CA GLU A 5 -31.63 -43.15 -13.74
C GLU A 5 -31.38 -41.93 -12.86
N ILE A 6 -32.36 -41.56 -12.02
CA ILE A 6 -32.21 -40.49 -11.04
C ILE A 6 -31.09 -40.82 -10.05
N PHE A 7 -31.05 -42.05 -9.53
CA PHE A 7 -29.99 -42.49 -8.62
C PHE A 7 -28.60 -42.42 -9.27
N ARG A 8 -28.50 -42.80 -10.55
CA ARG A 8 -27.26 -42.71 -11.32
C ARG A 8 -26.80 -41.26 -11.48
N LYS A 9 -27.72 -40.35 -11.79
CA LYS A 9 -27.43 -38.91 -11.92
C LYS A 9 -27.01 -38.27 -10.60
N VAL A 10 -27.66 -38.60 -9.49
CA VAL A 10 -27.27 -38.12 -8.15
C VAL A 10 -25.85 -38.59 -7.81
N LYS A 11 -25.52 -39.85 -8.06
CA LYS A 11 -24.18 -40.38 -7.80
C LYS A 11 -23.09 -39.68 -8.64
N ILE A 12 -23.39 -39.34 -9.90
CA ILE A 12 -22.49 -38.57 -10.78
C ILE A 12 -22.30 -37.15 -10.24
N LEU A 13 -23.38 -36.48 -9.81
CA LEU A 13 -23.33 -35.13 -9.25
C LEU A 13 -22.53 -35.09 -7.94
N GLU A 14 -22.72 -36.06 -7.04
CA GLU A 14 -21.92 -36.15 -5.82
C GLU A 14 -20.44 -36.42 -6.10
N GLN A 15 -20.13 -37.25 -7.10
CA GLN A 15 -18.74 -37.50 -7.51
C GLN A 15 -18.12 -36.24 -8.11
N SER A 16 -18.87 -35.49 -8.91
CA SER A 16 -18.45 -34.20 -9.46
C SER A 16 -18.24 -33.17 -8.34
N LEU A 17 -19.12 -33.10 -7.34
CA LEU A 17 -18.99 -32.22 -6.19
C LEU A 17 -17.75 -32.57 -5.35
N ARG A 18 -17.49 -33.86 -5.10
CA ARG A 18 -16.26 -34.32 -4.42
C ARG A 18 -14.99 -33.96 -5.19
N ASN A 19 -15.00 -34.08 -6.52
CA ASN A 19 -13.88 -33.69 -7.36
C ASN A 19 -13.66 -32.17 -7.36
N MET A 20 -14.73 -31.38 -7.26
CA MET A 20 -14.66 -29.91 -7.13
C MET A 20 -14.24 -29.46 -5.72
N GLN A 21 -14.57 -30.22 -4.67
CA GLN A 21 -14.15 -29.95 -3.29
C GLN A 21 -12.63 -30.12 -3.07
N GLY A 22 -11.89 -30.63 -4.07
CA GLY A 22 -10.42 -30.53 -4.14
C GLY A 22 -9.90 -29.10 -4.38
N LEU A 23 -10.77 -28.12 -4.67
CA LEU A 23 -10.45 -26.68 -4.71
C LEU A 23 -10.47 -26.00 -3.33
N GLY A 24 -10.36 -26.76 -2.25
CA GLY A 24 -9.61 -26.27 -1.09
C GLY A 24 -8.12 -26.23 -1.45
N GLY A 25 -7.76 -25.55 -2.55
CA GLY A 25 -6.39 -25.39 -2.98
C GLY A 25 -5.66 -24.80 -1.81
N GLN A 26 -4.73 -25.55 -1.22
CA GLN A 26 -3.76 -24.96 -0.34
C GLN A 26 -3.20 -23.79 -1.13
N VAL A 27 -3.47 -22.56 -0.67
CA VAL A 27 -2.79 -21.39 -1.19
C VAL A 27 -1.35 -21.57 -0.73
N THR A 28 -0.56 -22.27 -1.55
CA THR A 28 0.87 -22.44 -1.31
C THR A 28 1.47 -21.07 -1.57
N MET A 29 1.66 -20.30 -0.51
CA MET A 29 2.30 -18.99 -0.59
C MET A 29 3.80 -19.19 -0.75
N ALA A 30 4.29 -19.31 -1.98
CA ALA A 30 5.74 -19.35 -2.22
C ALA A 30 6.32 -17.93 -2.03
N TYR A 31 7.56 -17.85 -1.58
CA TYR A 31 8.26 -16.57 -1.39
C TYR A 31 8.21 -15.68 -2.65
N LYS A 32 8.43 -16.30 -3.82
CA LYS A 32 8.37 -15.64 -5.13
C LYS A 32 6.99 -15.08 -5.50
N ASP A 33 5.92 -15.65 -4.96
CA ASP A 33 4.54 -15.22 -5.24
C ASP A 33 4.11 -14.09 -4.29
N LEU A 34 4.81 -13.92 -3.16
CA LEU A 34 4.57 -12.86 -2.17
C LEU A 34 5.53 -11.67 -2.32
N CYS A 35 6.74 -11.91 -2.83
CA CYS A 35 7.77 -10.88 -2.94
C CYS A 35 7.61 -10.14 -4.27
N LEU A 36 7.37 -8.83 -4.21
CA LEU A 36 7.32 -7.97 -5.40
C LEU A 36 8.66 -7.91 -6.14
N PHE A 37 9.78 -8.16 -5.45
CA PHE A 37 11.12 -8.05 -6.03
C PHE A 37 12.01 -9.22 -5.56
N PRO A 38 11.75 -10.46 -6.00
CA PRO A 38 12.40 -11.65 -5.46
C PRO A 38 13.89 -11.75 -5.81
N ASP A 39 14.31 -11.11 -6.90
CA ASP A 39 15.70 -11.17 -7.39
C ASP A 39 16.62 -10.11 -6.75
N VAL A 40 16.05 -9.20 -5.96
CA VAL A 40 16.78 -8.07 -5.39
C VAL A 40 17.55 -8.50 -4.15
N GLN A 41 18.87 -8.58 -4.28
CA GLN A 41 19.75 -8.89 -3.16
C GLN A 41 20.13 -7.64 -2.37
N LEU A 42 19.82 -7.67 -1.07
CA LEU A 42 20.20 -6.61 -0.15
C LEU A 42 21.70 -6.65 0.14
N PRO A 43 22.41 -5.50 0.14
CA PRO A 43 23.80 -5.47 0.55
C PRO A 43 23.94 -5.94 2.01
N ILE A 44 24.91 -6.81 2.28
CA ILE A 44 25.13 -7.47 3.59
C ILE A 44 25.28 -6.46 4.76
N ARG A 45 25.72 -5.23 4.47
CA ARG A 45 25.90 -4.16 5.47
C ARG A 45 24.86 -3.04 5.37
N PHE A 46 23.78 -3.24 4.62
CA PHE A 46 22.76 -2.21 4.46
C PHE A 46 21.97 -2.04 5.76
N LYS A 47 22.15 -0.89 6.41
CA LYS A 47 21.38 -0.55 7.60
C LYS A 47 20.00 -0.04 7.18
N MET A 48 18.96 -0.76 7.58
CA MET A 48 17.59 -0.33 7.37
C MET A 48 17.37 1.06 8.00
N ARG A 49 16.97 2.02 7.16
CA ARG A 49 16.68 3.39 7.59
C ARG A 49 15.24 3.46 8.09
N LYS A 50 15.01 4.22 9.16
CA LYS A 50 13.64 4.50 9.62
C LYS A 50 13.01 5.54 8.70
N PHE A 51 11.84 5.20 8.16
CA PHE A 51 11.02 6.10 7.36
C PHE A 51 9.83 6.59 8.18
N ASP A 52 9.39 7.79 7.89
CA ASP A 52 8.10 8.27 8.38
C ASP A 52 7.07 7.68 7.43
N SER A 53 6.25 6.76 7.95
CA SER A 53 5.37 5.96 7.09
C SER A 53 4.28 6.82 6.44
N TYR A 54 4.11 6.71 5.14
CA TYR A 54 3.04 7.36 4.38
C TYR A 54 1.80 6.48 4.40
N ASP A 55 0.70 7.02 4.90
CA ASP A 55 -0.58 6.34 5.12
C ASP A 55 -1.58 6.52 3.97
N GLY A 56 -1.29 7.44 3.04
CA GLY A 56 -2.23 7.83 1.98
C GLY A 56 -2.95 9.15 2.21
N HIS A 57 -2.51 10.02 3.13
CA HIS A 57 -3.20 11.29 3.41
C HIS A 57 -2.35 12.55 3.26
N ARG A 58 -1.03 12.40 3.14
CA ARG A 58 -0.09 13.52 2.99
C ARG A 58 0.21 13.77 1.51
N ASP A 59 0.96 14.83 1.22
CA ASP A 59 1.43 15.09 -0.15
C ASP A 59 2.37 13.94 -0.60
N PRO A 60 2.02 13.18 -1.65
CA PRO A 60 2.85 12.09 -2.15
C PRO A 60 4.20 12.54 -2.70
N VAL A 61 4.31 13.73 -3.30
CA VAL A 61 5.55 14.26 -3.88
C VAL A 61 6.54 14.65 -2.77
N VAL A 62 6.04 15.23 -1.67
CA VAL A 62 6.87 15.50 -0.48
C VAL A 62 7.41 14.21 0.11
N HIS A 63 6.58 13.16 0.20
CA HIS A 63 7.02 11.84 0.67
C HIS A 63 8.10 11.23 -0.23
N LEU A 64 7.88 11.21 -1.55
CA LEU A 64 8.87 10.73 -2.52
C LEU A 64 10.22 11.46 -2.39
N ARG A 65 10.21 12.79 -2.25
CA ARG A 65 11.42 13.59 -2.06
C ARG A 65 12.15 13.23 -0.77
N GLY A 66 11.40 13.05 0.32
CA GLY A 66 11.94 12.62 1.62
C GLY A 66 12.55 11.23 1.56
N PHE A 67 11.86 10.28 0.89
CA PHE A 67 12.36 8.93 0.66
C PHE A 67 13.67 8.93 -0.13
N CYS A 68 13.72 9.59 -1.29
CA CYS A 68 14.93 9.68 -2.12
C CYS A 68 16.11 10.30 -1.37
N SER A 69 15.87 11.34 -0.56
CA SER A 69 16.90 11.97 0.27
C SER A 69 17.44 11.00 1.33
N LYS A 70 16.57 10.21 1.97
CA LYS A 70 16.95 9.14 2.88
C LYS A 70 17.62 7.97 2.13
N MET A 71 17.37 7.75 0.85
CA MET A 71 17.99 6.66 0.09
C MET A 71 19.27 7.06 -0.67
N ARG A 72 19.74 8.31 -0.56
CA ARG A 72 20.93 8.85 -1.27
C ARG A 72 22.22 8.01 -1.13
N GLY A 73 22.34 7.17 -0.11
CA GLY A 73 23.49 6.27 0.09
C GLY A 73 23.32 4.85 -0.46
N ALA A 74 22.15 4.51 -1.01
CA ALA A 74 22.02 3.34 -1.89
C ALA A 74 22.57 3.76 -3.27
N ASP A 75 23.33 2.90 -3.93
CA ASP A 75 23.98 3.15 -5.24
C ASP A 75 23.00 3.36 -6.42
N ARG A 76 21.93 4.17 -6.25
CA ARG A 76 20.88 4.46 -7.25
C ARG A 76 20.45 3.23 -8.06
N ARG A 77 20.28 2.09 -7.39
CA ARG A 77 19.69 0.89 -8.00
C ARG A 77 18.19 0.98 -7.83
N ASP A 78 17.48 1.16 -8.92
CA ASP A 78 16.03 1.31 -8.96
C ASP A 78 15.31 0.16 -8.25
N GLU A 79 15.73 -1.06 -8.53
CA GLU A 79 15.24 -2.27 -7.88
C GLU A 79 15.33 -2.20 -6.34
N LEU A 80 16.42 -1.65 -5.78
CA LEU A 80 16.54 -1.44 -4.34
C LEU A 80 15.57 -0.35 -3.87
N LEU A 81 15.50 0.78 -4.58
CA LEU A 81 14.59 1.87 -4.20
C LEU A 81 13.14 1.37 -4.15
N MET A 82 12.72 0.61 -5.16
CA MET A 82 11.39 0.03 -5.26
C MET A 82 11.16 -1.01 -4.16
N ALA A 83 12.09 -1.96 -3.95
CA ALA A 83 11.96 -2.94 -2.86
C ALA A 83 11.80 -2.27 -1.47
N TYR A 84 12.58 -1.22 -1.19
CA TYR A 84 12.53 -0.51 0.09
C TYR A 84 11.35 0.46 0.22
N PHE A 85 10.75 0.90 -0.88
CA PHE A 85 9.67 1.88 -0.83
C PHE A 85 8.48 1.39 0.00
N SER A 86 8.16 0.10 -0.09
CA SER A 86 7.12 -0.56 0.74
C SER A 86 7.28 -0.29 2.25
N GLN A 87 8.50 -0.18 2.76
CA GLN A 87 8.78 0.07 4.18
C GLN A 87 8.52 1.51 4.60
N SER A 88 8.41 2.40 3.62
CA SER A 88 8.01 3.79 3.84
C SER A 88 6.49 3.98 3.80
N LEU A 89 5.70 2.92 3.62
CA LEU A 89 4.25 2.97 3.47
C LEU A 89 3.53 2.27 4.62
N SER A 90 2.28 2.66 4.87
CA SER A 90 1.34 2.02 5.79
C SER A 90 -0.09 2.20 5.29
N GLY A 91 -1.04 1.52 5.94
CA GLY A 91 -2.46 1.70 5.67
C GLY A 91 -2.82 1.52 4.19
N ALA A 92 -3.60 2.45 3.67
CA ALA A 92 -4.08 2.43 2.29
C ALA A 92 -2.94 2.50 1.26
N ALA A 93 -1.84 3.18 1.59
CA ALA A 93 -0.69 3.27 0.69
C ALA A 93 0.05 1.95 0.54
N LEU A 94 0.25 1.23 1.65
CA LEU A 94 0.88 -0.11 1.60
C LEU A 94 -0.04 -1.11 0.89
N GLU A 95 -1.35 -1.05 1.15
CA GLU A 95 -2.32 -1.91 0.48
C GLU A 95 -2.38 -1.65 -1.03
N TRP A 96 -2.36 -0.38 -1.45
CA TRP A 96 -2.24 -0.03 -2.86
C TRP A 96 -0.98 -0.65 -3.46
N TYR A 97 0.16 -0.49 -2.80
CA TYR A 97 1.46 -0.97 -3.26
C TYR A 97 1.50 -2.48 -3.48
N THR A 98 1.00 -3.27 -2.52
CA THR A 98 1.03 -4.74 -2.58
C THR A 98 0.05 -5.34 -3.58
N ARG A 99 -0.97 -4.58 -4.01
CA ARG A 99 -1.92 -4.98 -5.06
C ARG A 99 -1.40 -4.71 -6.47
N GLN A 100 -0.28 -4.01 -6.62
CA GLN A 100 0.27 -3.71 -7.94
C GLN A 100 0.96 -4.93 -8.55
N ASP A 101 0.88 -5.01 -9.88
CA ASP A 101 1.67 -5.95 -10.67
C ASP A 101 3.09 -5.40 -10.80
N ASN A 102 4.05 -6.06 -10.15
CA ASN A 102 5.47 -5.67 -10.12
C ASN A 102 6.12 -5.61 -11.50
N SER A 103 5.59 -6.33 -12.50
CA SER A 103 6.10 -6.30 -13.87
C SER A 103 5.88 -4.94 -14.57
N ARG A 104 5.00 -4.09 -14.01
CA ARG A 104 4.67 -2.77 -14.59
C ARG A 104 5.71 -1.70 -14.32
N TRP A 105 6.58 -1.90 -13.33
CA TRP A 105 7.57 -0.91 -12.95
C TRP A 105 8.95 -1.45 -13.32
N CYS A 106 9.58 -0.87 -14.33
CA CYS A 106 10.93 -1.23 -14.73
C CYS A 106 11.98 -0.35 -14.04
N THR A 107 11.58 0.87 -13.67
CA THR A 107 12.44 1.88 -13.04
C THR A 107 11.79 2.46 -11.79
N TRP A 108 12.60 3.12 -10.97
CA TRP A 108 12.10 3.88 -9.82
C TRP A 108 11.13 4.99 -10.27
N ASP A 109 11.40 5.62 -11.41
CA ASP A 109 10.59 6.71 -11.93
C ASP A 109 9.18 6.24 -12.35
N ASP A 110 9.06 5.04 -12.93
CA ASP A 110 7.76 4.43 -13.24
C ASP A 110 6.89 4.28 -11.98
N LEU A 111 7.50 3.76 -10.91
CA LEU A 111 6.84 3.56 -9.63
C LEU A 111 6.47 4.89 -8.98
N ALA A 112 7.41 5.84 -8.95
CA ALA A 112 7.20 7.16 -8.36
C ALA A 112 6.08 7.92 -9.07
N GLN A 113 6.02 7.83 -10.40
CA GLN A 113 4.96 8.43 -11.19
C GLN A 113 3.60 7.77 -10.92
N ALA A 114 3.53 6.44 -10.92
CA ALA A 114 2.30 5.72 -10.60
C ALA A 114 1.78 6.04 -9.19
N PHE A 115 2.68 6.13 -8.21
CA PHE A 115 2.36 6.51 -6.84
C PHE A 115 1.83 7.95 -6.74
N ALA A 116 2.54 8.91 -7.36
CA ALA A 116 2.12 10.31 -7.37
C ALA A 116 0.76 10.49 -8.05
N GLN A 117 0.51 9.79 -9.16
CA GLN A 117 -0.78 9.81 -9.86
C GLN A 117 -1.90 9.20 -9.02
N HIS A 118 -1.66 8.07 -8.36
CA HIS A 118 -2.68 7.41 -7.55
C HIS A 118 -3.11 8.26 -6.36
N PHE A 119 -2.15 8.92 -5.71
CA PHE A 119 -2.38 9.78 -4.56
C PHE A 119 -2.44 11.27 -4.90
N GLN A 120 -2.64 11.62 -6.19
CA GLN A 120 -2.58 13.02 -6.65
C GLN A 120 -3.61 13.92 -5.95
N PHE A 121 -4.77 13.38 -5.59
CA PHE A 121 -5.81 14.13 -4.89
C PHE A 121 -5.49 14.36 -3.40
N ASN A 122 -4.44 13.73 -2.88
CA ASN A 122 -3.90 14.01 -1.54
C ASN A 122 -2.92 15.20 -1.54
N ILE A 123 -2.59 15.75 -2.70
CA ILE A 123 -1.72 16.92 -2.86
C ILE A 123 -2.42 18.18 -2.32
N GLU A 124 -3.76 18.21 -2.25
CA GLU A 124 -4.54 19.42 -1.94
C GLU A 124 -5.49 19.27 -0.75
N ILE A 125 -4.99 18.80 0.39
CA ILE A 125 -5.48 19.34 1.66
C ILE A 125 -4.27 19.92 2.39
N VAL A 126 -3.65 20.92 1.75
CA VAL A 126 -3.06 22.00 2.52
C VAL A 126 -4.26 22.73 3.12
N PRO A 127 -4.50 22.65 4.43
CA PRO A 127 -5.55 23.44 5.06
C PRO A 127 -5.21 24.91 4.75
N ASP A 128 -6.14 25.64 4.16
CA ASP A 128 -6.08 27.09 4.19
C ASP A 128 -6.53 27.59 5.58
N CYS A 129 -6.30 28.86 5.88
CA CYS A 129 -6.78 29.47 7.13
C CYS A 129 -8.29 29.24 7.34
N LEU A 130 -9.07 29.17 6.25
CA LEU A 130 -10.51 28.93 6.28
C LEU A 130 -10.87 27.48 6.69
N SER A 131 -10.04 26.50 6.34
CA SER A 131 -10.21 25.10 6.69
C SER A 131 -9.91 24.86 8.16
N LEU A 132 -8.93 25.58 8.73
CA LEU A 132 -8.65 25.54 10.16
C LEU A 132 -9.78 26.11 11.00
N THR A 133 -10.40 27.23 10.57
CA THR A 133 -11.52 27.83 11.31
C THR A 133 -12.78 26.97 11.30
N LYS A 134 -12.90 26.08 10.31
CA LYS A 134 -13.98 25.08 10.18
C LYS A 134 -13.68 23.74 10.84
N MET A 135 -12.48 23.54 11.42
CA MET A 135 -12.19 22.32 12.16
C MET A 135 -12.98 22.31 13.46
N GLU A 136 -13.87 21.33 13.59
CA GLU A 136 -14.59 21.07 14.83
C GLU A 136 -13.99 19.88 15.58
N LYS A 137 -14.19 19.90 16.90
CA LYS A 137 -13.83 18.78 17.77
C LYS A 137 -14.76 17.60 17.49
N LYS A 138 -14.21 16.44 17.15
CA LYS A 138 -14.97 15.20 16.98
C LYS A 138 -15.56 14.73 18.32
N PRO A 139 -16.73 14.05 18.33
CA PRO A 139 -17.31 13.49 19.55
C PRO A 139 -16.40 12.46 20.23
N SER A 140 -15.65 11.69 19.43
CA SER A 140 -14.77 10.60 19.88
C SER A 140 -13.37 11.03 20.32
N GLU A 141 -12.94 12.26 20.04
CA GLU A 141 -11.60 12.73 20.42
C GLU A 141 -11.64 13.53 21.73
N SER A 142 -10.54 13.52 22.48
CA SER A 142 -10.32 14.39 23.63
C SER A 142 -9.96 15.82 23.20
N PHE A 143 -10.07 16.78 24.12
CA PHE A 143 -9.64 18.17 23.85
C PHE A 143 -8.14 18.26 23.53
N ARG A 144 -7.32 17.41 24.15
CA ARG A 144 -5.86 17.35 23.91
C ARG A 144 -5.54 16.88 22.50
N GLU A 145 -6.23 15.84 22.04
CA GLU A 145 -6.08 15.30 20.69
C GLU A 145 -6.55 16.30 19.63
N TYR A 146 -7.68 16.97 19.89
CA TYR A 146 -8.15 18.08 19.05
C TYR A 146 -7.09 19.19 18.92
N GLY A 147 -6.54 19.67 20.04
CA GLY A 147 -5.51 20.72 20.02
C GLY A 147 -4.19 20.28 19.36
N PHE A 148 -3.85 18.99 19.41
CA PHE A 148 -2.72 18.44 18.65
C PHE A 148 -3.01 18.46 17.15
N ARG A 149 -4.16 17.92 16.74
CA ARG A 149 -4.63 17.87 15.34
C ARG A 149 -4.72 19.26 14.73
N LEU A 150 -5.26 20.24 15.44
CA LEU A 150 -5.37 21.63 14.97
C LEU A 150 -4.00 22.28 14.74
N ARG A 151 -3.04 22.07 15.64
CA ARG A 151 -1.67 22.59 15.48
C ARG A 151 -0.92 21.93 14.33
N GLU A 152 -1.07 20.62 14.18
CA GLU A 152 -0.48 19.88 13.06
C GLU A 152 -1.02 20.40 11.71
N GLN A 153 -2.32 20.67 11.60
CA GLN A 153 -2.89 21.29 10.40
C GLN A 153 -2.41 22.73 10.21
N ALA A 154 -2.24 23.50 11.30
CA ALA A 154 -1.73 24.87 11.23
C ALA A 154 -0.28 24.96 10.73
N THR A 155 0.58 23.98 11.03
CA THR A 155 1.94 23.93 10.48
C THR A 155 2.02 23.68 8.97
N ARG A 156 0.88 23.35 8.35
CA ARG A 156 0.79 23.09 6.90
C ARG A 156 0.28 24.31 6.13
N VAL A 157 -0.29 25.32 6.80
CA VAL A 157 -0.74 26.57 6.16
C VAL A 157 0.49 27.37 5.75
N ASP A 158 0.57 27.76 4.48
CA ASP A 158 1.58 28.71 4.01
C ASP A 158 1.15 30.13 4.41
N PRO A 159 1.94 30.88 5.20
CA PRO A 159 1.65 32.28 5.46
C PRO A 159 1.87 33.10 4.17
N GLN A 160 0.78 33.53 3.55
CA GLN A 160 0.83 34.53 2.46
C GLN A 160 1.41 35.87 2.91
#